data_AF-A0A6S7HD64-F1
#
_entry.id   AF-A0A6S7HD64-F1
#
_cell.length_a   1.000
_cell.length_b   1.000
_cell.length_c   1.000
_cell.angle_alpha   90.00
_cell.angle_beta   90.00
_cell.angle_gamma   90.00
#
_symmetry.space_group_name_H-M   'P 1'
#
loop_
_entity.id
_entity.type
_entity.pdbx_description
1 polymer ?
#
loop_
_entity_poly.entity_id
_entity_poly.type
_entity_poly.pdbx_seq_one_letter_code
_entity_poly.pdbx_strand_id
1 'polypeptide(L)'
;MSGKFIVDLTTLNKYLGKLYFLNKELRVEKIDWTDVQYELTRTRNSINNIKDEDILIESKEISRKTGNPLALCDTMPIHNTRATTVTTPDDQGHQIKEFIAELNTELKKKLNDEFNVRFDSKNIDILRAIDALNAGSDTYLVLSELDVLLNTFSCLNIDRSILELKIERAEVDYCLGLPINPKSIPNLTTLIAVKNTISTSTASVERAFSSMNRICTKLRSTLRPERLSDLLCISLNRDVVDFLDLDKVVTAWGNMRNRWAKV
;
A
#
# COMPACT_ATOMS: atom_id res chain seq x y z
N MET A 1 -12.64 -21.21 -17.42
CA MET A 1 -11.67 -20.41 -16.64
C MET A 1 -10.33 -20.52 -17.35
N SER A 2 -9.62 -19.42 -17.64
CA SER A 2 -8.34 -19.48 -18.37
C SER A 2 -7.27 -20.14 -17.50
N GLY A 3 -6.34 -20.90 -18.10
CA GLY A 3 -5.19 -21.46 -17.40
C GLY A 3 -4.32 -20.37 -16.75
N LYS A 4 -4.25 -19.19 -17.39
CA LYS A 4 -3.58 -18.00 -16.85
C LYS A 4 -4.15 -17.56 -15.51
N PHE A 5 -5.48 -17.50 -15.41
CA PHE A 5 -6.17 -17.14 -14.16
C PHE A 5 -5.88 -18.13 -13.02
N ILE A 6 -5.80 -19.43 -13.32
CA ILE A 6 -5.46 -20.45 -12.32
C ILE A 6 -4.05 -20.22 -11.79
N VAL A 7 -3.09 -19.99 -12.69
CA VAL A 7 -1.69 -19.71 -12.33
C VAL A 7 -1.55 -18.40 -11.55
N ASP A 8 -2.27 -17.35 -11.95
CA ASP A 8 -2.27 -16.07 -11.24
C ASP A 8 -2.82 -16.24 -9.81
N LEU A 9 -3.92 -16.97 -9.67
CA LEU A 9 -4.57 -17.19 -8.37
C LEU A 9 -3.71 -18.05 -7.43
N THR A 10 -3.09 -19.11 -7.93
CA THR A 10 -2.21 -19.97 -7.12
C THR A 10 -0.97 -19.21 -6.67
N THR A 11 -0.37 -18.44 -7.58
CA THR A 11 0.78 -17.59 -7.28
C THR A 11 0.40 -16.58 -6.20
N LEU A 12 -0.69 -15.83 -6.38
CA LEU A 12 -1.16 -14.85 -5.40
C LEU A 12 -1.43 -15.48 -4.03
N ASN A 13 -2.10 -16.63 -3.99
CA ASN A 13 -2.41 -17.33 -2.75
C ASN A 13 -1.13 -17.70 -1.97
N LYS A 14 -0.09 -18.20 -2.64
CA LYS A 14 1.19 -18.49 -1.99
C LYS A 14 1.81 -17.25 -1.37
N TYR A 15 1.84 -16.14 -2.10
CA TYR A 15 2.41 -14.89 -1.61
C TYR A 15 1.65 -14.32 -0.42
N LEU A 16 0.32 -14.25 -0.51
CA LEU A 16 -0.53 -13.77 0.59
C LEU A 16 -0.38 -14.63 1.84
N GLY A 17 -0.27 -15.95 1.68
CA GLY A 17 -0.01 -16.86 2.80
C GLY A 17 1.31 -16.57 3.52
N LYS A 18 2.36 -16.13 2.81
CA LYS A 18 3.64 -15.74 3.44
C LYS A 18 3.58 -14.41 4.18
N LEU A 19 2.65 -13.53 3.83
CA LEU A 19 2.48 -12.22 4.48
C LEU A 19 1.64 -12.29 5.77
N TYR A 20 1.02 -13.43 6.06
CA TYR A 20 0.07 -13.58 7.17
C TYR A 20 0.65 -13.21 8.54
N PHE A 21 1.82 -13.73 8.90
CA PHE A 21 2.42 -13.50 10.22
C PHE A 21 2.86 -12.05 10.39
N LEU A 22 3.51 -11.47 9.38
CA LEU A 22 3.85 -10.04 9.38
C LEU A 22 2.60 -9.16 9.55
N ASN A 23 1.51 -9.47 8.84
CA ASN A 23 0.25 -8.75 8.97
C ASN A 23 -0.36 -8.87 10.38
N LYS A 24 -0.24 -10.05 11.00
CA LYS A 24 -0.69 -10.30 12.37
C LYS A 24 0.08 -9.43 13.37
N GLU A 25 1.41 -9.40 13.30
CA GLU A 25 2.23 -8.60 14.23
C GLU A 25 2.00 -7.10 14.08
N LEU A 26 1.76 -6.62 12.85
CA LEU A 26 1.45 -5.21 12.59
C LEU A 26 0.06 -4.75 13.08
N ARG A 27 -0.81 -5.68 13.51
CA ARG A 27 -2.18 -5.38 13.97
C ARG A 27 -2.33 -5.44 15.48
N VAL A 28 -1.28 -5.79 16.22
CA VAL A 28 -1.33 -5.87 17.68
C VAL A 28 -1.45 -4.45 18.26
N GLU A 29 -2.23 -4.28 19.32
CA GLU A 29 -2.45 -2.97 19.97
C GLU A 29 -1.14 -2.35 20.50
N LYS A 30 -0.18 -3.19 20.87
CA LYS A 30 1.16 -2.83 21.31
C LYS A 30 2.16 -3.54 20.42
N ILE A 31 2.87 -2.77 19.58
CA ILE A 31 3.79 -3.29 18.57
C ILE A 31 5.18 -3.44 19.19
N ASP A 32 5.72 -4.66 19.20
CA ASP A 32 7.15 -4.87 19.45
C ASP A 32 7.91 -4.80 18.12
N TRP A 33 8.70 -3.75 17.94
CA TRP A 33 9.48 -3.53 16.73
C TRP A 33 10.56 -4.59 16.50
N THR A 34 11.01 -5.30 17.55
CA THR A 34 11.96 -6.41 17.45
C THR A 34 11.31 -7.61 16.77
N ASP A 35 10.09 -7.96 17.20
CA ASP A 35 9.31 -9.04 16.63
C ASP A 35 8.90 -8.71 15.18
N VAL A 36 8.53 -7.46 14.92
CA VAL A 36 8.26 -6.98 13.56
C VAL A 36 9.49 -7.11 12.67
N GLN A 37 10.69 -6.73 13.13
CA GLN A 37 11.93 -6.87 12.35
C GLN A 37 12.30 -8.34 12.09
N TYR A 38 12.08 -9.21 13.08
CA TYR A 38 12.27 -10.64 12.92
C TYR A 38 11.32 -11.21 11.86
N GLU A 39 10.02 -10.95 11.99
CA GLU A 39 9.01 -11.43 11.04
C GLU A 39 9.16 -10.81 9.65
N LEU A 40 9.63 -9.57 9.55
CA LEU A 40 9.96 -8.93 8.28
C LEU A 40 11.05 -9.71 7.53
N THR A 41 12.15 -10.01 8.23
CA THR A 41 13.29 -10.76 7.68
C THR A 41 12.88 -12.17 7.30
N ARG A 42 12.13 -12.84 8.17
CA ARG A 42 11.58 -14.17 7.95
C ARG A 42 10.65 -14.22 6.73
N THR A 43 9.75 -13.25 6.63
CA THR A 43 8.79 -13.11 5.52
C THR A 43 9.53 -12.88 4.22
N ARG A 44 10.50 -11.95 4.20
CA ARG A 44 11.33 -11.64 3.03
C ARG A 44 12.09 -12.87 2.52
N ASN A 45 12.73 -13.61 3.43
CA ASN A 45 13.40 -14.87 3.08
C ASN A 45 12.42 -15.91 2.53
N SER A 46 11.23 -16.01 3.13
CA SER A 46 10.19 -16.94 2.69
C SER A 46 9.66 -16.63 1.29
N ILE A 47 9.51 -15.36 0.94
CA ILE A 47 9.08 -14.90 -0.40
C ILE A 47 10.16 -15.18 -1.45
N ASN A 48 11.42 -14.85 -1.13
CA ASN A 48 12.53 -15.09 -2.06
C ASN A 48 12.72 -16.58 -2.35
N ASN A 49 12.41 -17.45 -1.38
CA ASN A 49 12.47 -18.90 -1.50
C ASN A 49 11.26 -19.56 -2.19
N ILE A 50 10.25 -18.80 -2.65
CA ILE A 50 9.13 -19.40 -3.42
C ILE A 50 9.65 -19.91 -4.77
N LYS A 51 9.58 -21.22 -4.98
CA LYS A 51 10.03 -21.88 -6.21
C LYS A 51 8.92 -21.94 -7.25
N ASP A 52 9.30 -21.85 -8.52
CA ASP A 52 8.38 -21.95 -9.66
C ASP A 52 7.69 -23.33 -9.72
N GLU A 53 8.42 -24.39 -9.35
CA GLU A 53 7.91 -25.76 -9.32
C GLU A 53 6.76 -25.93 -8.31
N ASP A 54 6.84 -25.24 -7.16
CA ASP A 54 5.79 -25.31 -6.14
C ASP A 54 4.50 -24.65 -6.65
N ILE A 55 4.60 -23.59 -7.45
CA ILE A 55 3.47 -22.91 -8.10
C ILE A 55 2.88 -23.81 -9.18
N LEU A 56 3.73 -24.45 -9.97
CA LEU A 56 3.32 -25.36 -11.04
C LEU A 56 2.54 -26.57 -10.50
N ILE A 57 3.03 -27.22 -9.45
CA ILE A 57 2.37 -28.37 -8.80
C ILE A 57 0.99 -27.98 -8.29
N GLU A 58 0.87 -26.85 -7.59
CA GLU A 58 -0.39 -26.40 -7.01
C GLU A 58 -1.39 -25.96 -8.09
N SER A 59 -0.91 -25.33 -9.16
CA SER A 59 -1.73 -24.96 -10.32
C SER A 59 -2.29 -26.18 -11.03
N LYS A 60 -1.48 -27.23 -11.23
CA LYS A 60 -1.92 -28.51 -11.79
C LYS A 60 -2.98 -29.18 -10.91
N GLU A 61 -2.82 -29.13 -9.59
CA GLU A 61 -3.79 -29.71 -8.65
C GLU A 61 -5.14 -28.97 -8.69
N ILE A 62 -5.14 -27.63 -8.76
CA ILE A 62 -6.37 -26.84 -8.90
C ILE A 62 -7.03 -27.07 -10.27
N SER A 63 -6.26 -27.19 -11.34
CA SER A 63 -6.77 -27.57 -12.66
C SER A 63 -7.45 -28.93 -12.63
N ARG A 64 -6.84 -29.94 -12.00
CA ARG A 64 -7.42 -31.27 -11.82
C ARG A 64 -8.74 -31.22 -11.04
N LYS A 65 -8.79 -30.45 -9.94
CA LYS A 65 -9.99 -30.30 -9.11
C LYS A 65 -11.14 -29.57 -9.80
N THR A 66 -10.82 -28.58 -10.63
CA THR A 66 -11.83 -27.73 -11.28
C THR A 66 -12.23 -28.22 -12.67
N GLY A 67 -11.52 -29.22 -13.22
CA GLY A 67 -11.73 -29.71 -14.59
C GLY A 67 -11.37 -28.71 -15.68
N ASN A 68 -10.73 -27.58 -15.34
CA ASN A 68 -10.32 -26.56 -16.30
C ASN A 68 -8.89 -26.84 -16.79
N PRO A 69 -8.63 -26.80 -18.11
CA PRO A 69 -7.28 -27.00 -18.64
C PRO A 69 -6.36 -25.83 -18.26
N LEU A 70 -5.09 -26.13 -17.99
CA LEU A 70 -4.06 -25.14 -17.67
C LEU A 70 -3.53 -24.37 -18.92
N ALA A 71 -4.21 -24.48 -20.05
CA ALA A 71 -3.77 -23.88 -21.31
C ALA A 71 -3.79 -22.34 -21.22
N LEU A 72 -2.69 -21.72 -21.68
CA LEU A 72 -2.49 -20.27 -21.69
C LEU A 72 -3.10 -19.56 -22.92
N CYS A 73 -3.85 -20.24 -23.79
CA CYS A 73 -4.39 -19.62 -25.00
C CYS A 73 -5.23 -18.37 -24.69
N ASP A 74 -4.77 -17.23 -25.20
CA ASP A 74 -5.42 -15.91 -25.12
C ASP A 74 -6.62 -15.74 -26.07
N THR A 75 -7.06 -16.78 -26.78
CA THR A 75 -8.14 -16.64 -27.76
C THR A 75 -9.51 -16.59 -27.07
N MET A 76 -10.04 -15.37 -26.87
CA MET A 76 -11.48 -15.19 -26.98
C MET A 76 -11.94 -15.74 -28.34
N PRO A 77 -13.05 -16.50 -28.42
CA PRO A 77 -13.51 -17.11 -29.65
C PRO A 77 -14.18 -16.06 -30.53
N ILE A 78 -13.41 -15.14 -31.09
CA ILE A 78 -13.91 -14.13 -32.03
C ILE A 78 -12.90 -14.05 -33.18
N HIS A 79 -13.22 -14.79 -34.26
CA HIS A 79 -12.52 -14.86 -35.54
C HIS A 79 -11.17 -15.61 -35.60
N ASN A 80 -11.23 -16.94 -35.71
CA ASN A 80 -10.12 -17.73 -36.25
C ASN A 80 -10.21 -17.83 -37.78
N THR A 81 -9.40 -17.05 -38.49
CA THR A 81 -8.96 -17.38 -39.86
C THR A 81 -7.62 -18.10 -39.79
N ARG A 82 -7.69 -19.43 -39.98
CA ARG A 82 -6.63 -20.35 -40.44
C ARG A 82 -5.16 -19.92 -40.22
N ALA A 83 -4.61 -20.29 -39.07
CA ALA A 83 -3.24 -20.77 -38.96
C ALA A 83 -3.19 -21.78 -37.81
N THR A 84 -3.25 -23.06 -38.12
CA THR A 84 -3.14 -24.15 -37.14
C THR A 84 -1.66 -24.33 -36.82
N THR A 85 -1.11 -23.52 -35.92
CA THR A 85 0.12 -23.90 -35.22
C THR A 85 -0.24 -25.04 -34.28
N VAL A 86 0.08 -26.26 -34.69
CA VAL A 86 0.00 -27.46 -33.84
C VAL A 86 1.02 -27.25 -32.72
N THR A 87 0.58 -26.69 -31.60
CA THR A 87 1.40 -26.59 -30.38
C THR A 87 1.47 -27.99 -29.80
N THR A 88 2.68 -28.55 -29.69
CA THR A 88 2.84 -29.85 -29.06
C THR A 88 2.57 -29.74 -27.55
N PRO A 89 2.19 -30.82 -26.86
CA PRO A 89 2.00 -30.80 -25.40
C PRO A 89 3.26 -30.34 -24.64
N ASP A 90 4.44 -30.55 -25.21
CA ASP A 90 5.72 -30.11 -24.66
C ASP A 90 5.89 -28.59 -24.76
N ASP A 91 5.47 -27.98 -25.89
CA ASP A 91 5.46 -26.52 -26.08
C ASP A 91 4.52 -25.82 -25.09
N GLN A 92 3.34 -26.40 -24.82
CA GLN A 92 2.40 -25.85 -23.84
C GLN A 92 2.96 -25.93 -22.41
N GLY A 93 3.64 -27.04 -22.07
CA GLY A 93 4.31 -27.19 -20.78
C GLY A 93 5.44 -26.17 -20.60
N HIS A 94 6.17 -25.86 -21.67
CA HIS A 94 7.25 -24.87 -21.63
C HIS A 94 6.70 -23.44 -21.45
N GLN A 95 5.64 -23.07 -22.18
CA GLN A 95 4.98 -21.76 -22.05
C GLN A 95 4.42 -21.52 -20.64
N ILE A 96 3.84 -22.54 -20.00
CA ILE A 96 3.34 -22.44 -18.62
C ILE A 96 4.48 -22.17 -17.64
N LYS A 97 5.60 -22.89 -17.80
CA LYS A 97 6.78 -22.71 -16.94
C LYS A 97 7.39 -21.32 -17.11
N GLU A 98 7.50 -20.85 -18.35
CA GLU A 98 7.99 -19.52 -18.68
C GLU A 98 7.08 -18.44 -18.07
N PHE A 99 5.76 -18.55 -18.24
CA PHE A 99 4.80 -17.62 -17.65
C PHE A 99 4.87 -17.58 -16.11
N ILE A 100 5.01 -18.75 -15.46
CA ILE A 100 5.20 -18.80 -14.00
C ILE A 100 6.50 -18.11 -13.59
N ALA A 101 7.60 -18.37 -14.30
CA ALA A 101 8.90 -17.78 -13.99
C ALA A 101 8.88 -16.25 -14.12
N GLU A 102 8.26 -15.73 -15.18
CA GLU A 102 8.07 -14.29 -15.39
C GLU A 102 7.21 -13.67 -14.28
N LEU A 103 6.04 -14.25 -14.01
CA LEU A 103 5.11 -13.76 -12.99
C LEU A 103 5.75 -13.78 -11.59
N ASN A 104 6.41 -14.88 -11.24
CA ASN A 104 7.07 -15.03 -9.95
C ASN A 104 8.21 -14.01 -9.81
N THR A 105 9.01 -13.80 -10.86
CA THR A 105 10.09 -12.80 -10.85
C THR A 105 9.56 -11.38 -10.66
N GLU A 106 8.52 -11.00 -11.40
CA GLU A 106 7.93 -9.67 -11.31
C GLU A 106 7.29 -9.42 -9.94
N LEU A 107 6.58 -10.42 -9.39
CA LEU A 107 6.00 -10.31 -8.05
C LEU A 107 7.06 -10.23 -6.96
N LYS A 108 8.13 -11.04 -7.01
CA LYS A 108 9.27 -10.93 -6.08
C LYS A 108 9.86 -9.53 -6.12
N LYS A 109 10.06 -9.00 -7.33
CA LYS A 109 10.63 -7.66 -7.52
C LYS A 109 9.74 -6.60 -6.90
N LYS A 110 8.47 -6.50 -7.33
CA LYS A 110 7.53 -5.50 -6.82
C LYS A 110 7.37 -5.56 -5.30
N LEU A 111 7.29 -6.77 -4.76
CA LEU A 111 7.13 -6.93 -3.33
C LEU A 111 8.42 -6.52 -2.59
N ASN A 112 9.60 -6.93 -3.06
CA ASN A 112 10.86 -6.47 -2.45
C ASN A 112 11.01 -4.93 -2.53
N ASP A 113 10.59 -4.31 -3.63
CA ASP A 113 10.57 -2.85 -3.77
C ASP A 113 9.64 -2.21 -2.74
N GLU A 114 8.42 -2.72 -2.56
CA GLU A 114 7.49 -2.27 -1.51
C GLU A 114 8.06 -2.49 -0.10
N PHE A 115 8.74 -3.60 0.16
CA PHE A 115 9.39 -3.85 1.44
C PHE A 115 10.51 -2.84 1.70
N ASN A 116 11.33 -2.54 0.69
CA ASN A 116 12.40 -1.56 0.79
C ASN A 116 11.87 -0.15 1.00
N VAL A 117 10.76 0.21 0.36
CA VAL A 117 10.13 1.52 0.53
C VAL A 117 9.46 1.62 1.89
N ARG A 118 8.67 0.63 2.31
CA ARG A 118 7.86 0.71 3.53
C ARG A 118 8.65 0.48 4.81
N PHE A 119 9.62 -0.43 4.77
CA PHE A 119 10.41 -0.86 5.92
C PHE A 119 11.88 -0.48 5.77
N ASP A 120 12.17 0.61 5.05
CA ASP A 120 13.47 1.26 5.10
C ASP A 120 13.84 1.54 6.56
N SER A 121 15.12 1.43 6.92
CA SER A 121 15.54 1.61 8.32
C SER A 121 15.07 2.95 8.87
N LYS A 122 15.14 4.01 8.05
CA LYS A 122 14.66 5.35 8.40
C LYS A 122 13.16 5.38 8.67
N ASN A 123 12.36 4.65 7.89
CA ASN A 123 10.91 4.60 8.08
C ASN A 123 10.54 3.83 9.34
N ILE A 124 11.28 2.77 9.67
CA ILE A 124 11.12 2.06 10.95
C ILE A 124 11.47 2.98 12.12
N ASP A 125 12.57 3.74 12.03
CA ASP A 125 12.98 4.68 13.07
C ASP A 125 11.92 5.79 13.26
N ILE A 126 11.34 6.31 12.17
CA ILE A 126 10.23 7.27 12.22
C ILE A 126 9.00 6.65 12.89
N LEU A 127 8.64 5.41 12.57
CA LEU A 127 7.50 4.73 13.17
C LEU A 127 7.70 4.47 14.67
N ARG A 128 8.92 4.10 15.08
CA ARG A 128 9.29 3.95 16.50
C ARG A 128 9.19 5.29 17.24
N ALA A 129 9.66 6.37 16.63
CA ALA A 129 9.54 7.71 17.19
C ALA A 129 8.08 8.20 17.29
N ILE A 130 7.21 7.80 16.36
CA ILE A 130 5.77 8.05 16.45
C ILE A 130 5.12 7.24 17.57
N ASP A 131 5.58 6.00 17.79
CA ASP A 131 5.11 5.16 18.90
C ASP A 131 5.52 5.73 20.26
N ALA A 132 6.70 6.38 20.36
CA ALA A 132 7.11 7.12 21.55
C ALA A 132 6.18 8.31 21.90
N LEU A 133 5.30 8.74 20.97
CA LEU A 133 4.24 9.71 21.23
C LEU A 133 2.90 9.05 21.62
N ASN A 134 2.87 7.74 21.87
CA ASN A 134 1.69 6.98 22.27
C ASN A 134 1.71 6.70 23.77
N ALA A 135 0.69 7.17 24.51
CA ALA A 135 0.62 7.03 25.97
C ALA A 135 0.47 5.58 26.46
N GLY A 136 0.18 4.64 25.57
CA GLY A 136 0.13 3.19 25.85
C GLY A 136 1.40 2.43 25.45
N SER A 137 2.42 3.10 24.89
CA SER A 137 3.69 2.47 24.56
C SER A 137 4.64 2.48 25.75
N ASP A 138 5.51 1.47 25.84
CA ASP A 138 6.58 1.42 26.85
C ASP A 138 7.65 2.48 26.62
N THR A 139 7.73 3.02 25.40
CA THR A 139 8.69 4.06 25.02
C THR A 139 8.07 5.46 25.05
N TYR A 140 6.92 5.63 25.73
CA TYR A 140 6.24 6.92 25.80
C TYR A 140 7.16 8.01 26.37
N LEU A 141 7.27 9.12 25.63
CA LEU A 141 8.09 10.30 25.96
C LEU A 141 9.61 10.05 26.04
N VAL A 142 10.12 8.93 25.52
CA VAL A 142 11.57 8.68 25.45
C VAL A 142 12.24 9.64 24.46
N LEU A 143 13.09 10.54 24.98
CA LEU A 143 13.71 11.62 24.20
C LEU A 143 14.60 11.12 23.05
N SER A 144 15.34 10.02 23.25
CA SER A 144 16.23 9.46 22.24
C SER A 144 15.49 9.00 20.97
N GLU A 145 14.25 8.53 21.13
CA GLU A 145 13.39 8.13 20.02
C GLU A 145 12.81 9.36 19.31
N LEU A 146 12.43 10.39 20.07
CA LEU A 146 11.89 11.65 19.52
C LEU A 146 12.93 12.47 18.74
N ASP A 147 14.23 12.32 19.04
CA ASP A 147 15.31 12.97 18.28
C ASP A 147 15.25 12.59 16.79
N VAL A 148 14.77 11.38 16.45
CA VAL A 148 14.56 10.97 15.05
C VAL A 148 13.53 11.86 14.36
N LEU A 149 12.42 12.20 15.03
CA LEU A 149 11.40 13.09 14.49
C LEU A 149 11.91 14.52 14.35
N LEU A 150 12.70 15.01 15.30
CA LEU A 150 13.28 16.35 15.23
C LEU A 150 14.24 16.49 14.04
N ASN A 151 15.06 15.48 13.80
CA ASN A 151 15.98 15.44 12.66
C ASN A 151 15.23 15.31 11.33
N THR A 152 14.18 14.48 11.29
CA THR A 152 13.37 14.26 10.08
C THR A 152 12.55 15.50 9.72
N PHE A 153 11.97 16.15 10.72
CA PHE A 153 11.10 17.32 10.56
C PHE A 153 11.78 18.61 11.03
N SER A 154 13.02 18.84 10.56
CA SER A 154 13.79 20.04 10.89
C SER A 154 13.08 21.36 10.53
N CYS A 155 12.13 21.32 9.59
CA CYS A 155 11.27 22.44 9.23
C CYS A 155 10.35 22.94 10.35
N LEU A 156 10.11 22.14 11.40
CA LEU A 156 9.26 22.52 12.53
C LEU A 156 9.95 23.47 13.51
N ASN A 157 11.28 23.66 13.38
CA ASN A 157 12.10 24.55 14.22
C ASN A 157 11.86 24.33 15.73
N ILE A 158 11.76 23.07 16.15
CA ILE A 158 11.53 22.69 17.54
C ILE A 158 12.88 22.70 18.27
N ASP A 159 12.98 23.51 19.32
CA ASP A 159 14.14 23.52 20.21
C ASP A 159 14.14 22.26 21.10
N ARG A 160 15.20 21.46 20.97
CA ARG A 160 15.41 20.22 21.72
C ARG A 160 15.51 20.44 23.23
N SER A 161 16.23 21.46 23.67
CA SER A 161 16.46 21.72 25.10
C SER A 161 15.16 22.13 25.78
N ILE A 162 14.34 22.93 25.09
CA ILE A 162 13.01 23.32 25.57
C ILE A 162 12.05 22.11 25.57
N LEU A 163 12.18 21.21 24.59
CA LEU A 163 11.36 20.00 24.55
C LEU A 163 11.71 19.04 25.70
N GLU A 164 13.00 18.81 25.95
CA GLU A 164 13.51 17.95 27.04
C GLU A 164 12.97 18.41 28.40
N LEU A 165 13.13 19.69 28.76
CA LEU A 165 12.61 20.25 30.01
C LEU A 165 11.09 20.10 30.15
N LYS A 166 10.34 20.21 29.05
CA LYS A 166 8.89 20.08 29.05
C LYS A 166 8.44 18.62 29.11
N ILE A 167 9.21 17.70 28.53
CA ILE A 167 8.98 16.26 28.60
C ILE A 167 9.17 15.77 30.03
N GLU A 168 10.26 16.15 30.71
CA GLU A 168 10.47 15.79 32.12
C GLU A 168 9.28 16.20 32.99
N ARG A 169 8.75 17.41 32.75
CA ARG A 169 7.55 17.88 33.44
C ARG A 169 6.29 17.07 33.08
N ALA A 170 6.12 16.76 31.80
CA ALA A 170 4.99 15.96 31.32
C ALA A 170 5.00 14.53 31.87
N GLU A 171 6.19 13.94 32.02
CA GLU A 171 6.39 12.62 32.60
C GLU A 171 5.97 12.60 34.08
N VAL A 172 6.38 13.62 34.84
CA VAL A 172 5.93 13.80 36.24
C VAL A 172 4.41 13.96 36.31
N ASP A 173 3.82 14.83 35.47
CA ASP A 173 2.37 15.02 35.43
C ASP A 173 1.64 13.71 35.07
N TYR A 174 2.16 12.93 34.12
CA TYR A 174 1.62 11.63 33.72
C TYR A 174 1.71 10.60 34.86
N CYS A 175 2.85 10.50 35.55
CA CYS A 175 3.02 9.62 36.71
C CYS A 175 2.04 9.97 37.86
N LEU A 176 1.67 11.25 37.98
CA LEU A 176 0.70 11.72 38.95
C LEU A 176 -0.77 11.60 38.49
N GLY A 177 -1.01 11.10 37.27
CA GLY A 177 -2.35 10.99 36.68
C GLY A 177 -2.98 12.33 36.31
N LEU A 178 -2.18 13.38 36.16
CA LEU A 178 -2.64 14.72 35.81
C LEU A 178 -2.73 14.87 34.28
N PRO A 179 -3.74 15.61 33.78
CA PRO A 179 -3.86 15.86 32.34
C PRO A 179 -2.75 16.81 31.87
N ILE A 180 -1.98 16.38 30.87
CA ILE A 180 -0.96 17.22 30.22
C ILE A 180 -1.68 18.34 29.45
N ASN A 181 -1.47 19.59 29.88
CA ASN A 181 -2.10 20.75 29.24
C ASN A 181 -1.41 21.07 27.89
N PRO A 182 -2.11 20.97 26.73
CA PRO A 182 -1.51 21.20 25.41
C PRO A 182 -0.90 22.60 25.26
N LYS A 183 -1.48 23.61 25.92
CA LYS A 183 -0.98 25.00 25.87
C LYS A 183 0.35 25.17 26.59
N SER A 184 0.65 24.31 27.56
CA SER A 184 1.92 24.35 28.31
C SER A 184 3.08 23.71 27.54
N ILE A 185 2.77 22.86 26.55
CA ILE A 185 3.75 22.11 25.77
C ILE A 185 3.47 22.22 24.25
N PRO A 186 3.70 23.39 23.65
CA PRO A 186 3.45 23.61 22.23
C PRO A 186 4.30 22.70 21.32
N ASN A 187 5.58 22.48 21.65
CA ASN A 187 6.48 21.65 20.85
C ASN A 187 6.01 20.19 20.75
N LEU A 188 5.60 19.60 21.88
CA LEU A 188 5.02 18.26 21.91
C LEU A 188 3.67 18.21 21.20
N THR A 189 2.86 19.25 21.32
CA THR A 189 1.58 19.35 20.61
C THR A 189 1.78 19.35 19.09
N THR A 190 2.82 20.03 18.59
CA THR A 190 3.19 20.00 17.17
C THR A 190 3.62 18.60 16.73
N LEU A 191 4.44 17.90 17.52
CA LEU A 191 4.84 16.52 17.22
C LEU A 191 3.65 15.56 17.22
N ILE A 192 2.72 15.70 18.16
CA ILE A 192 1.47 14.93 18.20
C ILE A 192 0.59 15.26 16.98
N ALA A 193 0.55 16.52 16.55
CA ALA A 193 -0.16 16.91 15.34
C ALA A 193 0.44 16.23 14.09
N VAL A 194 1.78 16.14 14.00
CA VAL A 194 2.47 15.39 12.93
C VAL A 194 2.14 13.91 12.99
N LYS A 195 2.14 13.29 14.18
CA LYS A 195 1.67 11.91 14.33
C LYS A 195 0.25 11.73 13.78
N ASN A 196 -0.65 12.66 14.08
CA ASN A 196 -2.05 12.59 13.66
C ASN A 196 -2.25 12.86 12.16
N THR A 197 -1.30 13.50 11.46
CA THR A 197 -1.36 13.70 10.00
C THR A 197 -0.84 12.50 9.22
N ILE A 198 0.03 11.68 9.82
CA ILE A 198 0.49 10.43 9.24
C ILE A 198 -0.69 9.44 9.29
N SER A 199 -1.33 9.22 8.13
CA SER A 199 -2.52 8.39 8.01
C SER A 199 -2.28 6.97 8.54
N THR A 200 -2.82 6.65 9.71
CA THR A 200 -2.70 5.34 10.38
C THR A 200 -3.69 4.29 9.87
N SER A 201 -4.64 4.64 8.97
CA SER A 201 -5.71 3.72 8.58
C SER A 201 -5.88 3.51 7.07
N THR A 202 -6.33 2.29 6.73
CA THR A 202 -6.84 1.93 5.40
C THR A 202 -8.12 2.67 5.03
N ALA A 203 -8.76 3.40 5.96
CA ALA A 203 -10.03 4.09 5.71
C ALA A 203 -9.92 5.15 4.60
N SER A 204 -8.75 5.75 4.38
CA SER A 204 -8.52 6.66 3.25
C SER A 204 -8.51 5.90 1.91
N VAL A 205 -7.94 4.70 1.90
CA VAL A 205 -7.91 3.80 0.73
C VAL A 205 -9.29 3.21 0.47
N GLU A 206 -10.04 2.81 1.50
CA GLU A 206 -11.43 2.34 1.40
C GLU A 206 -12.37 3.44 0.93
N ARG A 207 -12.19 4.69 1.40
CA ARG A 207 -12.90 5.86 0.88
C ARG A 207 -12.58 6.08 -0.60
N ALA A 208 -11.33 5.94 -1.02
CA ALA A 208 -10.96 6.02 -2.43
C ALA A 208 -11.61 4.90 -3.27
N PHE A 209 -11.60 3.65 -2.80
CA PHE A 209 -12.27 2.55 -3.48
C PHE A 209 -13.80 2.72 -3.55
N SER A 210 -14.43 3.20 -2.48
CA SER A 210 -15.86 3.50 -2.47
C SER A 210 -16.21 4.64 -3.46
N SER A 211 -15.40 5.70 -3.50
CA SER A 211 -15.56 6.79 -4.46
C SER A 211 -15.35 6.30 -5.90
N MET A 212 -14.34 5.45 -6.13
CA MET A 212 -14.07 4.83 -7.44
C MET A 212 -15.27 4.01 -7.90
N ASN A 213 -15.83 3.18 -7.01
CA ASN A 213 -16.98 2.36 -7.33
C ASN A 213 -18.21 3.21 -7.69
N ARG A 214 -18.43 4.34 -6.97
CA ARG A 214 -19.48 5.31 -7.32
C ARG A 214 -19.27 5.95 -8.69
N ILE A 215 -18.04 6.35 -9.02
CA ILE A 215 -17.70 6.95 -10.33
C ILE A 215 -17.94 5.94 -11.45
N CYS A 216 -17.36 4.74 -11.34
CA CYS A 216 -17.48 3.69 -12.34
C CYS A 216 -18.92 3.21 -12.54
N THR A 217 -19.68 3.03 -11.44
CA THR A 217 -21.08 2.59 -11.51
C THR A 217 -21.98 3.68 -12.11
N LYS A 218 -21.79 4.95 -11.72
CA LYS A 218 -22.62 6.06 -12.19
C LYS A 218 -22.37 6.39 -13.67
N LEU A 219 -21.14 6.27 -14.15
CA LEU A 219 -20.78 6.55 -15.55
C LEU A 219 -20.95 5.34 -16.48
N ARG A 220 -21.30 4.16 -15.95
CA ARG A 220 -21.63 2.91 -16.67
C ARG A 220 -20.77 2.71 -17.94
N SER A 221 -19.45 2.89 -17.84
CA SER A 221 -18.56 2.89 -18.99
C SER A 221 -17.13 2.47 -18.65
N THR A 222 -16.45 1.96 -19.68
CA THR A 222 -15.00 1.77 -19.79
C THR A 222 -14.28 3.11 -19.73
N LEU A 223 -14.14 3.66 -18.52
CA LEU A 223 -13.26 4.80 -18.25
C LEU A 223 -11.81 4.38 -18.45
N ARG A 224 -11.05 5.19 -19.18
CA ARG A 224 -9.60 5.03 -19.23
C ARG A 224 -8.99 5.35 -17.85
N PRO A 225 -7.89 4.69 -17.45
CA PRO A 225 -7.28 4.88 -16.13
C PRO A 225 -6.98 6.35 -15.80
N GLU A 226 -6.56 7.15 -16.79
CA GLU A 226 -6.18 8.55 -16.58
C GLU A 226 -7.41 9.39 -16.19
N ARG A 227 -8.53 9.23 -16.90
CA ARG A 227 -9.78 9.94 -16.59
C ARG A 227 -10.37 9.50 -15.25
N LEU A 228 -10.21 8.23 -14.90
CA LEU A 228 -10.65 7.72 -13.60
C LEU A 228 -9.85 8.36 -12.46
N SER A 229 -8.53 8.46 -12.62
CA SER A 229 -7.63 9.12 -11.67
C SER A 229 -8.01 10.59 -11.44
N ASP A 230 -8.24 11.35 -12.51
CA ASP A 230 -8.62 12.77 -12.42
C ASP A 230 -9.96 12.95 -11.69
N LEU A 231 -10.97 12.14 -12.03
CA LEU A 231 -12.28 12.18 -11.38
C LEU A 231 -12.20 11.74 -9.91
N LEU A 232 -11.35 10.76 -9.59
CA LEU A 232 -11.09 10.34 -8.22
C LEU A 232 -10.52 11.49 -7.40
N CYS A 233 -9.54 12.20 -7.94
CA CYS A 233 -8.93 13.37 -7.28
C CYS A 233 -9.99 14.43 -6.94
N ILE A 234 -10.87 14.77 -7.88
CA ILE A 234 -11.97 15.72 -7.66
C ILE A 234 -12.95 15.16 -6.60
N SER A 235 -13.27 13.87 -6.65
CA SER A 235 -14.25 13.27 -5.73
C SER A 235 -13.75 13.17 -4.29
N LEU A 236 -12.45 12.97 -4.10
CA LEU A 236 -11.82 12.82 -2.79
C LEU A 236 -11.62 14.16 -2.09
N ASN A 237 -11.35 15.21 -2.86
CA ASN A 237 -11.14 16.57 -2.37
C ASN A 237 -12.42 17.41 -2.51
N ARG A 238 -13.60 16.80 -2.27
CA ARG A 238 -14.89 17.47 -2.45
C ARG A 238 -15.01 18.70 -1.57
N ASP A 239 -14.47 18.66 -0.37
CA ASP A 239 -14.38 19.78 0.55
C ASP A 239 -13.71 21.01 -0.08
N VAL A 240 -12.65 20.82 -0.88
CA VAL A 240 -12.00 21.92 -1.62
C VAL A 240 -12.79 22.30 -2.86
N VAL A 241 -13.34 21.31 -3.58
CA VAL A 241 -14.10 21.51 -4.82
C VAL A 241 -15.42 22.23 -4.59
N ASP A 242 -16.04 22.06 -3.42
CA ASP A 242 -17.29 22.74 -3.06
C ASP A 242 -17.11 24.26 -2.93
N PHE A 243 -15.88 24.74 -2.69
CA PHE A 243 -15.53 26.17 -2.74
C PHE A 243 -15.23 26.69 -4.15
N LEU A 244 -15.10 25.80 -5.13
CA LEU A 244 -14.76 26.15 -6.50
C LEU A 244 -16.03 26.50 -7.28
N ASP A 245 -16.00 27.63 -7.97
CA ASP A 245 -17.04 28.01 -8.92
C ASP A 245 -16.92 27.14 -10.19
N LEU A 246 -17.62 26.00 -10.17
CA LEU A 246 -17.59 25.01 -11.25
C LEU A 246 -18.02 25.62 -12.59
N ASP A 247 -18.95 26.57 -12.59
CA ASP A 247 -19.42 27.21 -13.82
C ASP A 247 -18.32 28.07 -14.43
N LYS A 248 -17.56 28.82 -13.61
CA LYS A 248 -16.37 29.54 -14.08
C LYS A 248 -15.29 28.60 -14.59
N VAL A 249 -15.06 27.46 -13.95
CA VAL A 249 -14.06 26.49 -14.38
C VAL A 249 -14.44 25.83 -15.70
N VAL A 250 -15.71 25.43 -15.86
CA VAL A 250 -16.23 24.89 -17.11
C VAL A 250 -16.16 25.93 -18.22
N THR A 251 -16.50 27.18 -17.92
CA THR A 251 -16.41 28.28 -18.88
C THR A 251 -14.96 28.56 -19.27
N ALA A 252 -14.03 28.61 -18.32
CA ALA A 252 -12.60 28.76 -18.58
C ALA A 252 -12.04 27.59 -19.39
N TRP A 253 -12.43 26.36 -19.07
CA TRP A 253 -12.07 25.15 -19.80
C TRP A 253 -12.61 25.15 -21.23
N GLY A 254 -13.86 25.61 -21.44
CA GLY A 254 -14.47 25.79 -22.76
C GLY A 254 -13.78 26.90 -23.57
N ASN A 255 -13.28 27.93 -22.89
CA ASN A 255 -12.55 29.05 -23.48
C ASN A 255 -11.06 28.75 -23.72
N MET A 256 -10.52 27.63 -23.21
CA MET A 256 -9.19 27.12 -23.57
C MET A 256 -9.22 26.61 -25.02
N ARG A 257 -9.18 27.57 -25.93
CA ARG A 257 -9.25 27.45 -27.39
C ARG A 257 -7.96 26.80 -27.88
N ASN A 258 -7.97 25.47 -28.08
CA ASN A 258 -7.18 24.69 -29.07
C ASN A 258 -7.13 23.19 -28.70
N ARG A 259 -8.21 22.44 -28.88
CA ARG A 259 -8.15 20.96 -28.87
C ARG A 259 -8.61 20.26 -30.13
N TRP A 260 -9.20 20.99 -31.08
CA TRP A 260 -9.60 20.44 -32.38
C TRP A 260 -8.68 20.86 -33.54
N ALA A 261 -7.53 21.47 -33.26
CA ALA A 261 -6.55 21.84 -34.27
C ALA A 261 -5.30 20.96 -34.17
N LYS A 262 -5.45 19.70 -34.60
CA LYS A 262 -4.49 18.90 -35.40
C LYS A 262 -5.02 17.47 -35.52
N VAL A 263 -5.76 17.26 -36.60
CA VAL A 263 -5.78 16.00 -37.36
C VAL A 263 -4.43 15.86 -38.06
#